data_AF-A0AA38YIS7-F1
#
_entry.id   AF-A0AA38YIS7-F1
#
_cell.length_a   1.000
_cell.length_b   1.000
_cell.length_c   1.000
_cell.angle_alpha   90.00
_cell.angle_beta   90.00
_cell.angle_gamma   90.00
#
_symmetry.space_group_name_H-M   'P 1'
#
loop_
_entity.id
_entity.type
_entity.pdbx_description
1 polymer ?
#
loop_
_entity_poly.entity_id
_entity_poly.type
_entity_poly.pdbx_seq_one_letter_code
_entity_poly.pdbx_strand_id
1 'polypeptide(L)'
;MEDPEMAFNLKQLKSCGIPPKLRSYGPPLFGFCKKGDADRAYEVDAHMVESGVVAEEPELCALLGLSVEWRQVDWVYEMMHRLRASVRQVSESTAEVENWDVGKVREGVFKGGGCWHGQGWLGKGKWKVVRTEMDEAGVCQSCGEKLVCIDIDPRETENFASSLTKLACPREVKADFVQFQLNSVVNRLHQISPSKRLPLVILHRSCVTGGPAQNPNNEKLIQSWKKSGALYATPVCSNDNWYWLYAAVNCNCLLVTNDEMRDHLLTMTRRGPVLHMPLPYSIVIQHVPTVTGDDLETPRQWLCATRTRKNHRHPQHLE
;
A
#
# COMPACT_ATOMS: atom_id res chain seq x y z
N MET A 1 9.05 7.53 35.24
CA MET A 1 9.52 6.14 35.11
C MET A 1 8.34 5.37 34.55
N GLU A 2 8.38 5.04 33.26
CA GLU A 2 7.30 4.31 32.59
C GLU A 2 7.39 2.84 32.99
N ASP A 3 6.42 2.33 33.72
CA ASP A 3 6.36 0.91 34.03
C ASP A 3 5.40 0.18 33.07
N PRO A 4 5.91 -0.61 32.10
CA PRO A 4 5.07 -1.38 31.20
C PRO A 4 4.19 -2.40 31.91
N GLU A 5 4.56 -2.87 33.11
CA GLU A 5 3.73 -3.81 33.88
C GLU A 5 2.45 -3.11 34.35
N MET A 6 2.58 -1.94 35.00
CA MET A 6 1.42 -1.12 35.36
C MET A 6 0.60 -0.74 34.12
N ALA A 7 1.23 -0.44 32.99
CA ALA A 7 0.56 -0.12 31.74
C ALA A 7 -0.15 -1.33 31.10
N PHE A 8 0.27 -2.57 31.38
CA PHE A 8 -0.32 -3.80 30.85
C PHE A 8 -1.53 -4.31 31.65
N ASN A 9 -1.99 -3.56 32.67
CA ASN A 9 -3.29 -3.78 33.32
C ASN A 9 -4.51 -3.60 32.39
N LEU A 10 -4.32 -3.43 31.07
CA LEU A 10 -5.36 -3.43 30.03
C LEU A 10 -6.30 -4.65 30.09
N LYS A 11 -5.85 -5.79 30.64
CA LYS A 11 -6.71 -6.95 30.93
C LYS A 11 -7.93 -6.57 31.78
N GLN A 12 -7.80 -5.57 32.66
CA GLN A 12 -8.91 -5.04 33.45
C GLN A 12 -9.92 -4.24 32.59
N LEU A 13 -9.48 -3.51 31.56
CA LEU A 13 -10.39 -2.79 30.65
C LEU A 13 -11.33 -3.74 29.91
N LYS A 14 -10.82 -4.91 29.49
CA LYS A 14 -11.60 -6.00 28.89
C LYS A 14 -12.63 -6.54 29.88
N SER A 15 -12.27 -6.70 31.16
CA SER A 15 -13.23 -7.09 32.21
C SER A 15 -14.32 -6.03 32.50
N CYS A 16 -14.02 -4.75 32.24
CA CYS A 16 -14.98 -3.64 32.32
C CYS A 16 -15.80 -3.44 31.03
N GLY A 17 -15.68 -4.31 30.03
CA GLY A 17 -16.41 -4.21 28.76
C GLY A 17 -15.96 -3.06 27.84
N ILE A 18 -14.81 -2.44 28.09
CA ILE A 18 -14.27 -1.34 27.27
C ILE A 18 -13.32 -1.93 26.23
N PRO A 19 -13.63 -1.85 24.92
CA PRO A 19 -12.73 -2.32 23.87
C PRO A 19 -11.47 -1.44 23.84
N PRO A 20 -10.26 -2.03 24.02
CA PRO A 20 -9.02 -1.26 23.97
C PRO A 20 -8.71 -0.80 22.53
N LYS A 21 -7.86 0.22 22.40
CA LYS A 21 -7.41 0.76 21.10
C LYS A 21 -5.90 0.63 20.99
N LEU A 22 -5.34 0.66 19.77
CA LEU A 22 -3.89 0.54 19.53
C LEU A 22 -3.04 1.44 20.45
N ARG A 23 -3.41 2.73 20.58
CA ARG A 23 -2.77 3.69 21.50
C ARG A 23 -2.70 3.29 22.98
N SER A 24 -3.54 2.34 23.42
CA SER A 24 -3.51 1.79 24.77
C SER A 24 -2.42 0.74 24.93
N TYR A 25 -2.07 0.02 23.86
CA TYR A 25 -1.05 -1.04 23.84
C TYR A 25 0.36 -0.53 23.55
N GLY A 26 0.51 0.64 22.90
CA GLY A 26 1.82 1.25 22.67
C GLY A 26 2.69 1.35 23.93
N PRO A 27 2.23 1.96 25.04
CA PRO A 27 3.04 2.11 26.26
C PRO A 27 3.57 0.79 26.85
N PRO A 28 2.77 -0.28 27.09
CA PRO A 28 3.32 -1.55 27.54
C PRO A 28 4.21 -2.22 26.47
N LEU A 29 3.80 -2.25 25.20
CA LEU A 29 4.56 -2.91 24.13
C LEU A 29 5.96 -2.29 23.97
N PHE A 30 6.03 -0.98 23.72
CA PHE A 30 7.32 -0.29 23.57
C PHE A 30 8.13 -0.31 24.87
N GLY A 31 7.48 -0.32 26.03
CA GLY A 31 8.16 -0.45 27.32
C GLY A 31 8.83 -1.82 27.52
N PHE A 32 8.17 -2.92 27.15
CA PHE A 32 8.79 -4.26 27.19
C PHE A 32 9.87 -4.42 26.11
N CYS A 33 9.64 -3.94 24.89
CA CYS A 33 10.66 -3.95 23.83
C CYS A 33 11.93 -3.19 24.26
N LYS A 34 11.80 -1.98 24.83
CA LYS A 34 12.93 -1.20 25.37
C LYS A 34 13.65 -1.87 26.55
N LYS A 35 12.97 -2.73 27.31
CA LYS A 35 13.57 -3.54 28.39
C LYS A 35 14.22 -4.84 27.87
N GLY A 36 14.05 -5.18 26.59
CA GLY A 36 14.48 -6.46 26.03
C GLY A 36 13.63 -7.65 26.51
N ASP A 37 12.40 -7.43 26.98
CA ASP A 37 11.53 -8.48 27.52
C ASP A 37 10.60 -9.04 26.41
N ALA A 38 11.07 -10.09 25.73
CA ALA A 38 10.34 -10.68 24.60
C ALA A 38 9.06 -11.40 25.03
N ASP A 39 9.12 -12.23 26.08
CA ASP A 39 7.96 -13.00 26.54
C ASP A 39 6.78 -12.08 26.87
N ARG A 40 7.05 -10.94 27.54
CA ARG A 40 6.02 -9.93 27.80
C ARG A 40 5.59 -9.15 26.58
N ALA A 41 6.50 -8.75 25.70
CA ALA A 41 6.12 -8.05 24.47
C ALA A 41 5.18 -8.90 23.59
N TYR A 42 5.44 -10.21 23.48
CA TYR A 42 4.57 -11.15 22.78
C TYR A 42 3.26 -11.45 23.54
N GLU A 43 3.25 -11.37 24.87
CA GLU A 43 1.99 -11.42 25.65
C GLU A 43 1.09 -10.20 25.35
N VAL A 44 1.70 -9.00 25.21
CA VAL A 44 0.97 -7.79 24.80
C VAL A 44 0.39 -7.95 23.40
N ASP A 45 1.20 -8.41 22.46
CA ASP A 45 0.81 -8.62 21.06
C ASP A 45 -0.29 -9.68 20.89
N ALA A 46 -0.16 -10.83 21.57
CA ALA A 46 -1.21 -11.84 21.59
C ALA A 46 -2.55 -11.28 22.12
N HIS A 47 -2.51 -10.42 23.15
CA HIS A 47 -3.71 -9.75 23.66
C HIS A 47 -4.24 -8.63 22.74
N MET A 48 -3.41 -8.05 21.87
CA MET A 48 -3.88 -7.16 20.79
C MET A 48 -4.69 -7.95 19.76
N VAL A 49 -4.14 -9.06 19.27
CA VAL A 49 -4.79 -9.97 18.30
C VAL A 49 -6.10 -10.52 18.87
N GLU A 50 -6.10 -11.02 20.11
CA GLU A 50 -7.29 -11.55 20.78
C GLU A 50 -8.39 -10.49 21.00
N SER A 51 -8.00 -9.21 21.03
CA SER A 51 -8.92 -8.06 21.19
C SER A 51 -9.28 -7.40 19.85
N GLY A 52 -8.85 -7.97 18.72
CA GLY A 52 -9.11 -7.45 17.36
C GLY A 52 -8.39 -6.14 17.04
N VAL A 53 -7.31 -5.81 17.77
CA VAL A 53 -6.51 -4.61 17.56
C VAL A 53 -5.34 -4.95 16.64
N VAL A 54 -5.37 -4.41 15.41
CA VAL A 54 -4.29 -4.59 14.43
C VAL A 54 -3.13 -3.66 14.77
N ALA A 55 -1.90 -4.20 14.74
CA ALA A 55 -0.67 -3.46 14.90
C ALA A 55 -0.32 -2.65 13.63
N GLU A 56 0.17 -1.43 13.80
CA GLU A 56 0.69 -0.60 12.69
C GLU A 56 2.22 -0.82 12.54
N GLU A 57 2.85 -0.11 11.61
CA GLU A 57 4.31 -0.24 11.37
C GLU A 57 5.17 -0.06 12.63
N PRO A 58 4.93 0.93 13.52
CA PRO A 58 5.79 1.15 14.69
C PRO A 58 5.80 -0.04 15.66
N GLU A 59 4.64 -0.63 15.95
CA GLU A 59 4.51 -1.80 16.82
C GLU A 59 5.17 -3.05 16.21
N LEU A 60 4.95 -3.29 14.91
CA LEU A 60 5.56 -4.41 14.18
C LEU A 60 7.08 -4.27 14.06
N CYS A 61 7.59 -3.05 13.87
CA CYS A 61 9.02 -2.77 13.80
C CYS A 61 9.71 -2.97 15.17
N ALA A 62 9.06 -2.55 16.26
CA ALA A 62 9.56 -2.79 17.62
C ALA A 62 9.62 -4.30 17.97
N LEU A 63 8.58 -5.06 17.63
CA LEU A 63 8.57 -6.53 17.79
C LEU A 63 9.63 -7.21 16.91
N LEU A 64 9.80 -6.77 15.66
CA LEU A 64 10.83 -7.28 14.75
C LEU A 64 12.24 -7.07 15.32
N GLY A 65 12.55 -5.87 15.82
CA GLY A 65 13.83 -5.58 16.46
C GLY A 65 14.11 -6.51 17.65
N LEU A 66 13.12 -6.66 18.54
CA LEU A 66 13.22 -7.55 19.70
C LEU A 66 13.40 -9.02 19.31
N SER A 67 12.74 -9.48 18.24
CA SER A 67 12.90 -10.83 17.68
C SER A 67 14.32 -11.09 17.19
N VAL A 68 14.94 -10.08 16.57
CA VAL A 68 16.33 -10.14 16.08
C VAL A 68 17.31 -10.19 17.24
N GLU A 69 17.10 -9.40 18.29
CA GLU A 69 17.92 -9.43 19.52
C GLU A 69 17.85 -10.80 20.22
N TRP A 70 16.65 -11.36 20.36
CA TRP A 70 16.42 -12.69 20.95
C TRP A 70 16.74 -13.86 20.01
N ARG A 71 17.13 -13.59 18.76
CA ARG A 71 17.49 -14.57 17.73
C ARG A 71 16.36 -15.56 17.37
N GLN A 72 15.11 -15.16 17.55
CA GLN A 72 13.94 -16.00 17.33
C GLN A 72 13.48 -15.94 15.85
N VAL A 73 14.00 -16.86 15.05
CA VAL A 73 13.89 -16.88 13.57
C VAL A 73 12.44 -16.99 13.09
N ASP A 74 11.60 -17.72 13.81
CA ASP A 74 10.20 -17.91 13.46
C ASP A 74 9.37 -16.65 13.76
N TRP A 75 9.68 -15.95 14.86
CA TRP A 75 9.07 -14.65 15.18
C TRP A 75 9.48 -13.56 14.18
N VAL A 76 10.74 -13.53 13.74
CA VAL A 76 11.19 -12.65 12.63
C VAL A 76 10.37 -12.92 11.36
N TYR A 77 10.13 -14.20 11.02
CA TYR A 77 9.31 -14.57 9.85
C TYR A 77 7.86 -14.06 9.99
N GLU A 78 7.27 -14.24 11.18
CA GLU A 78 5.91 -13.81 11.47
C GLU A 78 5.78 -12.27 11.40
N MET A 79 6.72 -11.52 11.96
CA MET A 79 6.70 -10.06 11.89
C MET A 79 6.88 -9.57 10.44
N MET A 80 7.76 -10.18 9.65
CA MET A 80 7.86 -9.90 8.22
C MET A 80 6.55 -10.24 7.47
N HIS A 81 5.85 -11.31 7.88
CA HIS A 81 4.54 -11.66 7.34
C HIS A 81 3.47 -10.61 7.65
N ARG A 82 3.46 -10.10 8.87
CA ARG A 82 2.51 -9.06 9.31
C ARG A 82 2.81 -7.70 8.68
N LEU A 83 4.09 -7.33 8.55
CA LEU A 83 4.49 -6.14 7.79
C LEU A 83 4.01 -6.20 6.32
N ARG A 84 4.13 -7.37 5.67
CA ARG A 84 3.63 -7.56 4.30
C ARG A 84 2.12 -7.38 4.21
N ALA A 85 1.37 -7.97 5.14
CA ALA A 85 -0.09 -7.99 5.11
C ALA A 85 -0.70 -6.63 5.51
N SER A 86 -0.20 -6.00 6.57
CA SER A 86 -0.78 -4.79 7.17
C SER A 86 -0.20 -3.49 6.61
N VAL A 87 1.10 -3.44 6.31
CA VAL A 87 1.80 -2.19 5.96
C VAL A 87 2.17 -2.13 4.46
N ARG A 88 2.51 -3.28 3.87
CA ARG A 88 2.88 -3.51 2.45
C ARG A 88 4.18 -2.84 1.99
N GLN A 89 4.42 -1.61 2.39
CA GLN A 89 5.64 -0.82 2.22
C GLN A 89 6.22 -0.51 3.60
N VAL A 90 7.51 -0.17 3.70
CA VAL A 90 8.13 0.15 5.00
C VAL A 90 8.88 1.48 4.96
N SER A 91 8.90 2.20 6.08
CA SER A 91 9.74 3.40 6.23
C SER A 91 11.23 3.06 6.07
N GLU A 92 12.05 4.05 5.71
CA GLU A 92 13.51 3.87 5.71
C GLU A 92 14.01 3.42 7.08
N SER A 93 13.46 3.90 8.21
CA SER A 93 13.82 3.39 9.55
C SER A 93 13.58 1.88 9.76
N THR A 94 12.55 1.31 9.13
CA THR A 94 12.25 -0.13 9.20
C THR A 94 13.07 -0.93 8.19
N ALA A 95 13.47 -0.32 7.08
CA ALA A 95 14.44 -0.89 6.12
C ALA A 95 15.88 -0.85 6.66
N GLU A 96 16.22 0.25 7.35
CA GLU A 96 17.42 0.53 8.14
C GLU A 96 17.34 -0.06 9.55
N VAL A 97 16.64 -1.18 9.72
CA VAL A 97 17.06 -2.18 10.72
C VAL A 97 18.38 -2.78 10.20
N GLU A 98 19.41 -1.93 10.07
CA GLU A 98 20.60 -2.14 9.23
C GLU A 98 21.71 -2.90 9.96
N ASN A 99 21.47 -3.25 11.23
CA ASN A 99 22.23 -4.26 11.97
C ASN A 99 21.68 -5.68 11.78
N TRP A 100 21.29 -6.02 10.54
CA TRP A 100 21.32 -7.42 10.07
C TRP A 100 22.79 -7.85 9.95
N ASP A 101 23.45 -7.98 11.10
CA ASP A 101 24.80 -8.52 11.19
C ASP A 101 24.77 -9.93 10.58
N VAL A 102 25.31 -10.03 9.36
CA VAL A 102 25.31 -11.24 8.54
C VAL A 102 26.13 -12.36 9.21
N GLY A 103 26.85 -12.06 10.29
CA GLY A 103 27.48 -12.99 11.22
C GLY A 103 26.56 -13.47 12.36
N LYS A 104 25.71 -12.60 12.93
CA LYS A 104 24.77 -12.95 14.02
C LYS A 104 23.48 -13.60 13.53
N VAL A 105 22.88 -13.06 12.46
CA VAL A 105 21.73 -13.64 11.75
C VAL A 105 22.06 -15.05 11.22
N ARG A 106 23.35 -15.31 10.93
CA ARG A 106 23.90 -16.56 10.37
C ARG A 106 23.55 -17.83 11.15
N GLU A 107 23.42 -17.73 12.46
CA GLU A 107 23.27 -18.88 13.35
C GLU A 107 21.84 -19.41 13.35
N GLY A 108 20.84 -18.51 13.35
CA GLY A 108 19.44 -18.85 13.12
C GLY A 108 19.12 -19.19 11.66
N VAL A 109 19.64 -18.41 10.71
CA VAL A 109 19.43 -18.60 9.26
C VAL A 109 20.10 -19.86 8.70
N PHE A 110 20.89 -20.59 9.50
CA PHE A 110 21.50 -21.85 9.09
C PHE A 110 20.47 -22.97 8.81
N LYS A 111 19.21 -22.80 9.26
CA LYS A 111 18.11 -23.77 9.05
C LYS A 111 16.97 -23.31 8.13
N GLY A 112 17.06 -22.14 7.49
CA GLY A 112 16.11 -21.74 6.43
C GLY A 112 16.47 -20.44 5.68
N GLY A 113 15.92 -20.24 4.45
CA GLY A 113 16.02 -19.03 3.59
C GLY A 113 14.64 -18.46 3.18
N GLY A 114 14.27 -18.17 1.93
CA GLY A 114 12.86 -17.80 1.68
C GLY A 114 12.45 -17.33 0.29
N CYS A 115 11.17 -17.56 -0.04
CA CYS A 115 10.40 -16.81 -1.03
C CYS A 115 8.91 -17.15 -0.87
N TRP A 116 8.06 -16.20 -0.44
CA TRP A 116 6.78 -16.43 0.24
C TRP A 116 5.91 -17.61 -0.22
N HIS A 117 5.64 -18.51 0.71
CA HIS A 117 4.76 -19.67 0.58
C HIS A 117 4.04 -20.00 1.91
N GLY A 118 4.22 -19.17 2.95
CA GLY A 118 3.67 -19.38 4.29
C GLY A 118 4.37 -20.47 5.13
N GLN A 119 5.17 -21.36 4.56
CA GLN A 119 5.77 -22.50 5.28
C GLN A 119 7.19 -22.22 5.82
N GLY A 120 7.44 -20.99 6.27
CA GLY A 120 8.74 -20.59 6.84
C GLY A 120 9.84 -20.33 5.81
N TRP A 121 11.08 -20.71 6.15
CA TRP A 121 12.27 -20.19 5.48
C TRP A 121 12.93 -21.21 4.47
N LEU A 122 12.95 -20.95 3.14
CA LEU A 122 13.52 -21.81 2.06
C LEU A 122 15.02 -21.63 1.68
N GLY A 123 15.80 -22.71 1.73
CA GLY A 123 17.13 -22.79 1.07
C GLY A 123 18.32 -22.32 1.93
N LYS A 124 19.55 -22.65 1.48
CA LYS A 124 20.78 -22.59 2.31
C LYS A 124 21.81 -21.60 1.76
N GLY A 125 22.64 -21.01 2.62
CA GLY A 125 23.77 -20.15 2.25
C GLY A 125 23.81 -18.81 2.99
N LYS A 126 24.68 -17.89 2.55
CA LYS A 126 24.63 -16.49 3.01
C LYS A 126 23.62 -15.72 2.17
N TRP A 127 22.87 -14.80 2.79
CA TRP A 127 22.12 -13.78 2.06
C TRP A 127 23.10 -12.73 1.47
N LYS A 128 22.81 -12.29 0.26
CA LYS A 128 23.29 -11.06 -0.36
C LYS A 128 22.12 -10.07 -0.28
N VAL A 129 22.26 -9.00 0.49
CA VAL A 129 21.26 -7.93 0.60
C VAL A 129 21.82 -6.70 -0.13
N VAL A 130 21.04 -6.12 -1.04
CA VAL A 130 21.45 -4.98 -1.89
C VAL A 130 20.27 -4.04 -2.07
N ARG A 131 20.48 -2.72 -1.91
CA ARG A 131 19.55 -1.68 -2.34
C ARG A 131 19.52 -1.63 -3.87
N THR A 132 18.33 -1.60 -4.46
CA THR A 132 18.10 -1.74 -5.91
C THR A 132 16.82 -1.01 -6.30
N GLU A 133 16.65 -0.80 -7.60
CA GLU A 133 15.38 -0.36 -8.19
C GLU A 133 14.71 -1.49 -8.99
N MET A 134 13.45 -1.27 -9.34
CA MET A 134 12.66 -2.09 -10.29
C MET A 134 12.54 -1.32 -11.60
N ASP A 135 12.57 -2.01 -12.74
CA ASP A 135 12.23 -1.39 -14.03
C ASP A 135 10.71 -1.20 -14.24
N GLU A 136 10.32 -0.52 -15.33
CA GLU A 136 8.92 -0.28 -15.69
C GLU A 136 8.09 -1.57 -15.85
N ALA A 137 8.74 -2.71 -16.08
CA ALA A 137 8.11 -4.03 -16.22
C ALA A 137 8.06 -4.82 -14.88
N GLY A 138 8.60 -4.27 -13.79
CA GLY A 138 8.68 -4.89 -12.47
C GLY A 138 9.84 -5.86 -12.29
N VAL A 139 10.90 -5.76 -13.10
CA VAL A 139 12.09 -6.61 -12.98
C VAL A 139 13.12 -5.96 -12.06
N CYS A 140 13.61 -6.72 -11.09
CA CYS A 140 14.63 -6.29 -10.14
C CYS A 140 16.01 -6.17 -10.80
N GLN A 141 16.59 -4.97 -10.80
CA GLN A 141 17.89 -4.71 -11.44
C GLN A 141 19.06 -5.49 -10.80
N SER A 142 18.95 -5.90 -9.53
CA SER A 142 20.01 -6.62 -8.80
C SER A 142 20.01 -8.15 -9.02
N CYS A 143 18.84 -8.76 -9.24
CA CYS A 143 18.71 -10.23 -9.33
C CYS A 143 18.04 -10.75 -10.61
N GLY A 144 17.36 -9.89 -11.38
CA GLY A 144 16.63 -10.26 -12.59
C GLY A 144 15.27 -10.95 -12.36
N GLU A 145 14.84 -11.12 -11.10
CA GLU A 145 13.52 -11.66 -10.79
C GLU A 145 12.42 -10.62 -11.06
N LYS A 146 11.28 -11.07 -11.59
CA LYS A 146 10.13 -10.21 -11.89
C LYS A 146 9.10 -10.25 -10.76
N LEU A 147 8.68 -9.08 -10.29
CA LEU A 147 7.61 -8.93 -9.30
C LEU A 147 6.25 -9.39 -9.86
N VAL A 148 5.44 -9.97 -8.97
CA VAL A 148 4.11 -10.46 -9.29
C VAL A 148 3.07 -9.35 -9.08
N CYS A 149 2.08 -9.26 -9.96
CA CYS A 149 0.84 -8.53 -9.70
C CYS A 149 -0.08 -9.41 -8.86
N ILE A 150 -0.45 -8.97 -7.67
CA ILE A 150 -1.32 -9.69 -6.75
C ILE A 150 -2.75 -9.22 -6.98
N ASP A 151 -3.61 -10.15 -7.39
CA ASP A 151 -5.04 -9.90 -7.55
C ASP A 151 -5.71 -9.61 -6.19
N ILE A 152 -6.67 -8.68 -6.20
CA ILE A 152 -7.52 -8.37 -5.04
C ILE A 152 -8.70 -9.34 -5.04
N ASP A 153 -9.10 -9.87 -3.87
CA ASP A 153 -10.26 -10.76 -3.78
C ASP A 153 -11.54 -10.01 -4.20
N PRO A 154 -12.32 -10.52 -5.16
CA PRO A 154 -13.63 -9.97 -5.51
C PRO A 154 -14.57 -9.80 -4.31
N ARG A 155 -14.46 -10.64 -3.27
CA ARG A 155 -15.24 -10.55 -2.03
C ARG A 155 -14.82 -9.36 -1.17
N GLU A 156 -13.52 -9.07 -1.07
CA GLU A 156 -13.04 -7.87 -0.39
C GLU A 156 -13.52 -6.62 -1.12
N THR A 157 -13.52 -6.66 -2.46
CA THR A 157 -14.03 -5.59 -3.32
C THR A 157 -15.53 -5.35 -3.11
N GLU A 158 -16.34 -6.42 -3.03
CA GLU A 158 -17.78 -6.34 -2.74
C GLU A 158 -18.07 -5.83 -1.31
N ASN A 159 -17.32 -6.31 -0.32
CA ASN A 159 -17.41 -5.85 1.07
C ASN A 159 -17.03 -4.36 1.19
N PHE A 160 -16.00 -3.91 0.46
CA PHE A 160 -15.61 -2.51 0.38
C PHE A 160 -16.72 -1.67 -0.28
N ALA A 161 -17.28 -2.12 -1.41
CA ALA A 161 -18.40 -1.43 -2.07
C ALA A 161 -19.61 -1.28 -1.13
N SER A 162 -20.01 -2.35 -0.43
CA SER A 162 -21.08 -2.33 0.58
C SER A 162 -20.80 -1.38 1.74
N SER A 163 -19.53 -1.25 2.14
CA SER A 163 -19.10 -0.33 3.21
C SER A 163 -19.09 1.12 2.73
N LEU A 164 -18.66 1.36 1.49
CA LEU A 164 -18.67 2.66 0.83
C LEU A 164 -20.10 3.24 0.75
N THR A 165 -21.08 2.40 0.35
CA THR A 165 -22.51 2.80 0.32
C THR A 165 -23.04 3.19 1.71
N LYS A 166 -22.53 2.60 2.79
CA LYS A 166 -22.91 2.94 4.18
C LYS A 166 -22.24 4.22 4.69
N LEU A 167 -21.07 4.57 4.15
CA LEU A 167 -20.29 5.75 4.57
C LEU A 167 -20.64 7.04 3.80
N ALA A 168 -21.34 6.94 2.66
CA ALA A 168 -21.68 8.05 1.77
C ALA A 168 -22.70 9.09 2.30
N CYS A 169 -22.76 9.31 3.62
CA CYS A 169 -23.55 10.36 4.27
C CYS A 169 -22.68 11.61 4.56
N PRO A 170 -23.26 12.82 4.62
CA PRO A 170 -22.62 14.02 4.09
C PRO A 170 -21.56 14.68 4.99
N ARG A 171 -20.44 15.09 4.38
CA ARG A 171 -19.51 16.13 4.85
C ARG A 171 -18.95 16.93 3.66
N GLU A 172 -18.86 18.25 3.82
CA GLU A 172 -18.54 19.23 2.77
C GLU A 172 -17.04 19.58 2.68
N VAL A 173 -16.58 20.03 1.50
CA VAL A 173 -15.94 21.35 1.24
C VAL A 173 -16.16 21.69 -0.27
N LYS A 174 -16.19 22.97 -0.65
CA LYS A 174 -16.22 23.42 -2.07
C LYS A 174 -14.82 23.79 -2.59
N ALA A 175 -14.55 23.52 -3.87
CA ALA A 175 -13.46 24.12 -4.63
C ALA A 175 -13.87 24.40 -6.09
N ASP A 176 -13.18 25.33 -6.75
CA ASP A 176 -13.51 25.83 -8.10
C ASP A 176 -12.84 25.02 -9.24
N PHE A 177 -13.46 25.04 -10.42
CA PHE A 177 -13.20 24.08 -11.51
C PHE A 177 -12.60 24.72 -12.79
N VAL A 178 -11.61 24.05 -13.41
CA VAL A 178 -10.93 24.50 -14.65
C VAL A 178 -11.24 23.58 -15.84
N GLN A 179 -12.18 24.01 -16.69
CA GLN A 179 -12.84 23.13 -17.66
C GLN A 179 -12.02 22.71 -18.89
N PHE A 180 -10.98 23.46 -19.29
CA PHE A 180 -10.23 23.17 -20.52
C PHE A 180 -9.43 21.86 -20.45
N GLN A 181 -8.95 21.50 -19.24
CA GLN A 181 -8.15 20.29 -19.01
C GLN A 181 -8.99 19.01 -19.16
N LEU A 182 -10.24 19.02 -18.66
CA LEU A 182 -11.12 17.86 -18.65
C LEU A 182 -11.38 17.28 -20.05
N ASN A 183 -11.66 18.13 -21.05
CA ASN A 183 -11.93 17.66 -22.41
C ASN A 183 -10.70 16.96 -23.03
N SER A 184 -9.48 17.41 -22.71
CA SER A 184 -8.25 16.76 -23.18
C SER A 184 -8.10 15.34 -22.58
N VAL A 185 -8.36 15.20 -21.27
CA VAL A 185 -8.32 13.91 -20.57
C VAL A 185 -9.40 12.95 -21.09
N VAL A 186 -10.64 13.41 -21.26
CA VAL A 186 -11.75 12.58 -21.78
C VAL A 186 -11.43 12.04 -23.18
N ASN A 187 -10.92 12.88 -24.08
CA ASN A 187 -10.54 12.45 -25.43
C ASN A 187 -9.34 11.48 -25.41
N ARG A 188 -8.34 11.69 -24.53
CA ARG A 188 -7.20 10.78 -24.41
C ARG A 188 -7.61 9.41 -23.87
N LEU A 189 -8.48 9.35 -22.86
CA LEU A 189 -9.04 8.09 -22.33
C LEU A 189 -9.90 7.36 -23.38
N HIS A 190 -10.72 8.08 -24.14
CA HIS A 190 -11.49 7.52 -25.25
C HIS A 190 -10.59 6.92 -26.35
N GLN A 191 -9.43 7.54 -26.62
CA GLN A 191 -8.45 7.00 -27.56
C GLN A 191 -7.75 5.74 -27.03
N ILE A 192 -7.40 5.70 -25.75
CA ILE A 192 -6.74 4.55 -25.10
C ILE A 192 -7.70 3.35 -24.96
N SER A 193 -9.00 3.59 -24.78
CA SER A 193 -10.02 2.54 -24.68
C SER A 193 -10.04 1.63 -25.92
N PRO A 194 -9.84 0.30 -25.77
CA PRO A 194 -9.89 -0.64 -26.91
C PRO A 194 -11.23 -0.62 -27.65
N SER A 195 -12.33 -0.39 -26.90
CA SER A 195 -13.69 -0.34 -27.42
C SER A 195 -14.18 1.08 -27.74
N LYS A 196 -13.29 2.10 -27.69
CA LYS A 196 -13.61 3.52 -27.87
C LYS A 196 -14.83 3.95 -27.05
N ARG A 197 -14.94 3.47 -25.81
CA ARG A 197 -15.96 3.96 -24.87
C ARG A 197 -15.57 5.34 -24.36
N LEU A 198 -16.54 6.19 -24.06
CA LEU A 198 -16.31 7.41 -23.30
C LEU A 198 -16.14 7.04 -21.81
N PRO A 199 -15.20 7.67 -21.07
CA PRO A 199 -15.14 7.52 -19.63
C PRO A 199 -16.38 8.14 -18.97
N LEU A 200 -16.80 7.60 -17.82
CA LEU A 200 -17.84 8.22 -17.01
C LEU A 200 -17.27 9.43 -16.27
N VAL A 201 -17.72 10.62 -16.65
CA VAL A 201 -17.34 11.89 -16.05
C VAL A 201 -18.29 12.21 -14.90
N ILE A 202 -17.78 12.29 -13.68
CA ILE A 202 -18.54 12.69 -12.50
C ILE A 202 -18.14 14.13 -12.15
N LEU A 203 -19.15 15.01 -12.04
CA LEU A 203 -18.96 16.42 -11.69
C LEU A 203 -20.05 16.89 -10.73
N HIS A 204 -19.70 17.74 -9.77
CA HIS A 204 -20.69 18.41 -8.96
C HIS A 204 -21.60 19.32 -9.81
N ARG A 205 -22.90 19.37 -9.51
CA ARG A 205 -23.90 20.08 -10.34
C ARG A 205 -23.58 21.57 -10.57
N SER A 206 -22.91 22.24 -9.63
CA SER A 206 -22.45 23.63 -9.83
C SER A 206 -21.45 23.79 -10.99
N CYS A 207 -20.61 22.79 -11.24
CA CYS A 207 -19.64 22.77 -12.34
C CYS A 207 -20.30 22.43 -13.69
N VAL A 208 -21.53 21.88 -13.66
CA VAL A 208 -22.33 21.53 -14.84
C VAL A 208 -23.28 22.68 -15.23
N THR A 209 -23.73 23.50 -14.28
CA THR A 209 -24.71 24.59 -14.51
C THR A 209 -24.15 26.01 -14.28
N GLY A 210 -22.89 26.15 -13.85
CA GLY A 210 -22.29 27.42 -13.50
C GLY A 210 -20.90 27.64 -14.13
N GLY A 211 -20.42 28.89 -14.06
CA GLY A 211 -19.05 29.24 -14.44
C GLY A 211 -18.72 28.87 -15.90
N PRO A 212 -17.57 28.21 -16.17
CA PRO A 212 -17.12 27.90 -17.53
C PRO A 212 -18.08 27.04 -18.37
N ALA A 213 -19.04 26.35 -17.75
CA ALA A 213 -20.08 25.57 -18.44
C ALA A 213 -21.04 26.45 -19.27
N GLN A 214 -21.17 27.75 -18.94
CA GLN A 214 -22.04 28.70 -19.66
C GLN A 214 -21.47 29.14 -21.03
N ASN A 215 -20.24 28.75 -21.37
CA ASN A 215 -19.72 28.95 -22.73
C ASN A 215 -20.47 28.04 -23.72
N PRO A 216 -21.05 28.56 -24.83
CA PRO A 216 -21.85 27.76 -25.77
C PRO A 216 -21.16 26.53 -26.35
N ASN A 217 -19.82 26.51 -26.43
CA ASN A 217 -19.07 25.34 -26.87
C ASN A 217 -18.95 24.27 -25.77
N ASN A 218 -18.77 24.71 -24.52
CA ASN A 218 -18.69 23.82 -23.35
C ASN A 218 -20.08 23.25 -23.01
N GLU A 219 -21.14 24.05 -23.12
CA GLU A 219 -22.51 23.60 -22.92
C GLU A 219 -22.86 22.47 -23.91
N LYS A 220 -22.58 22.64 -25.21
CA LYS A 220 -22.77 21.60 -26.23
C LYS A 220 -21.99 20.32 -25.90
N LEU A 221 -20.75 20.45 -25.41
CA LEU A 221 -19.89 19.33 -25.02
C LEU A 221 -20.50 18.56 -23.82
N ILE A 222 -20.89 19.28 -22.76
CA ILE A 222 -21.55 18.71 -21.57
C ILE A 222 -22.85 18.01 -21.95
N GLN A 223 -23.69 18.63 -22.78
CA GLN A 223 -24.95 18.04 -23.24
C GLN A 223 -24.69 16.80 -24.12
N SER A 224 -23.63 16.77 -24.92
CA SER A 224 -23.21 15.59 -25.67
C SER A 224 -22.84 14.44 -24.73
N TRP A 225 -22.02 14.69 -23.70
CA TRP A 225 -21.65 13.67 -22.71
C TRP A 225 -22.86 13.19 -21.89
N LYS A 226 -23.78 14.09 -21.54
CA LYS A 226 -25.02 13.73 -20.85
C LYS A 226 -25.93 12.87 -21.74
N LYS A 227 -26.06 13.20 -23.02
CA LYS A 227 -26.86 12.42 -24.00
C LYS A 227 -26.27 11.04 -24.29
N SER A 228 -24.95 10.89 -24.24
CA SER A 228 -24.27 9.59 -24.40
C SER A 228 -24.20 8.76 -23.11
N GLY A 229 -24.77 9.23 -21.99
CA GLY A 229 -24.69 8.56 -20.69
C GLY A 229 -23.30 8.59 -20.05
N ALA A 230 -22.38 9.41 -20.58
CA ALA A 230 -21.00 9.51 -20.14
C ALA A 230 -20.75 10.62 -19.09
N LEU A 231 -21.79 11.32 -18.63
CA LEU A 231 -21.68 12.34 -17.58
C LEU A 231 -22.77 12.17 -16.51
N TYR A 232 -22.35 12.13 -15.26
CA TYR A 232 -23.22 12.16 -14.09
C TYR A 232 -22.98 13.45 -13.28
N ALA A 233 -24.04 14.23 -13.09
CA ALA A 233 -24.02 15.46 -12.30
C ALA A 233 -24.48 15.16 -10.87
N THR A 234 -23.60 15.24 -9.87
CA THR A 234 -23.95 14.88 -8.49
C THR A 234 -24.93 15.90 -7.88
N PRO A 235 -25.86 15.47 -6.99
CA PRO A 235 -26.80 16.37 -6.31
C PRO A 235 -26.13 17.54 -5.60
N VAL A 236 -26.86 18.66 -5.49
CA VAL A 236 -26.38 19.82 -4.72
C VAL A 236 -26.17 19.42 -3.26
N CYS A 237 -25.07 19.87 -2.66
CA CYS A 237 -24.63 19.51 -1.30
C CYS A 237 -24.23 18.03 -1.12
N SER A 238 -24.03 17.28 -2.19
CA SER A 238 -23.43 15.94 -2.12
C SER A 238 -21.93 15.98 -2.38
N ASN A 239 -21.17 15.21 -1.60
CA ASN A 239 -19.74 15.04 -1.79
C ASN A 239 -19.52 14.06 -2.95
N ASP A 240 -18.84 14.53 -4.00
CA ASP A 240 -18.61 13.82 -5.26
C ASP A 240 -17.60 12.66 -5.13
N ASN A 241 -16.76 12.65 -4.09
CA ASN A 241 -15.77 11.58 -3.87
C ASN A 241 -16.41 10.20 -3.71
N TRP A 242 -17.55 10.12 -3.03
CA TRP A 242 -18.29 8.86 -2.91
C TRP A 242 -18.81 8.35 -4.26
N TYR A 243 -19.17 9.24 -5.17
CA TYR A 243 -19.74 8.86 -6.47
C TYR A 243 -18.67 8.28 -7.39
N TRP A 244 -17.49 8.90 -7.47
CA TRP A 244 -16.40 8.37 -8.32
C TRP A 244 -15.71 7.16 -7.71
N LEU A 245 -15.59 7.06 -6.37
CA LEU A 245 -15.18 5.82 -5.71
C LEU A 245 -16.17 4.69 -6.00
N TYR A 246 -17.47 4.93 -5.80
CA TYR A 246 -18.51 3.91 -6.01
C TYR A 246 -18.54 3.46 -7.47
N ALA A 247 -18.48 4.40 -8.41
CA ALA A 247 -18.47 4.09 -9.84
C ALA A 247 -17.24 3.26 -10.25
N ALA A 248 -16.04 3.61 -9.77
CA ALA A 248 -14.81 2.88 -10.10
C ALA A 248 -14.83 1.45 -9.55
N VAL A 249 -15.21 1.28 -8.27
CA VAL A 249 -15.29 -0.04 -7.61
C VAL A 249 -16.39 -0.90 -8.24
N ASN A 250 -17.61 -0.36 -8.40
CA ASN A 250 -18.75 -1.13 -8.92
C ASN A 250 -18.62 -1.46 -10.41
N CYS A 251 -17.93 -0.63 -11.20
CA CYS A 251 -17.63 -0.94 -12.61
C CYS A 251 -16.33 -1.73 -12.79
N ASN A 252 -15.59 -2.01 -11.72
CA ASN A 252 -14.25 -2.60 -11.71
C ASN A 252 -13.33 -2.00 -12.79
N CYS A 253 -13.16 -0.67 -12.75
CA CYS A 253 -12.50 0.08 -13.82
C CYS A 253 -11.46 1.08 -13.31
N LEU A 254 -10.68 1.64 -14.25
CA LEU A 254 -9.69 2.67 -13.95
C LEU A 254 -10.38 3.93 -13.40
N LEU A 255 -9.93 4.37 -12.22
CA LEU A 255 -10.25 5.67 -11.67
C LEU A 255 -9.19 6.69 -12.13
N VAL A 256 -9.62 7.87 -12.57
CA VAL A 256 -8.71 8.99 -12.86
C VAL A 256 -9.12 10.16 -11.98
N THR A 257 -8.26 10.51 -11.03
CA THR A 257 -8.43 11.65 -10.12
C THR A 257 -7.09 12.37 -9.93
N ASN A 258 -7.16 13.61 -9.48
CA ASN A 258 -6.01 14.40 -9.01
C ASN A 258 -6.25 14.89 -7.57
N ASP A 259 -7.17 14.26 -6.85
CA ASP A 259 -7.38 14.43 -5.41
C ASP A 259 -6.28 13.69 -4.64
N GLU A 260 -5.82 14.24 -3.52
CA GLU A 260 -4.66 13.77 -2.75
C GLU A 260 -4.98 12.54 -1.88
N MET A 261 -5.48 11.48 -2.51
CA MET A 261 -5.57 10.15 -1.92
C MET A 261 -4.28 9.32 -2.14
N ARG A 262 -3.14 10.04 -2.18
CA ARG A 262 -1.72 9.62 -2.11
C ARG A 262 -0.99 9.03 -3.32
N ASP A 263 -1.55 9.04 -4.54
CA ASP A 263 -0.75 8.78 -5.76
C ASP A 263 -1.20 9.70 -6.92
N HIS A 264 -0.28 10.45 -7.54
CA HIS A 264 -0.59 11.46 -8.57
C HIS A 264 -0.75 10.85 -9.98
N LEU A 265 -1.88 10.21 -10.26
CA LEU A 265 -2.14 9.53 -11.55
C LEU A 265 -2.12 10.44 -12.81
N LEU A 266 -2.08 11.77 -12.63
CA LEU A 266 -2.14 12.77 -13.71
C LEU A 266 -1.09 13.89 -13.48
N THR A 267 -0.08 13.98 -14.36
CA THR A 267 0.87 15.10 -14.35
C THR A 267 0.65 16.02 -15.56
N MET A 268 0.64 17.33 -15.32
CA MET A 268 0.51 18.34 -16.39
C MET A 268 1.87 18.77 -16.92
N THR A 269 2.14 18.53 -18.21
CA THR A 269 3.39 18.96 -18.86
C THR A 269 3.14 20.07 -19.89
N ARG A 270 4.22 20.74 -20.33
CA ARG A 270 4.16 21.70 -21.47
C ARG A 270 3.68 21.08 -22.79
N ARG A 271 3.59 19.75 -22.88
CA ARG A 271 3.08 19.00 -24.05
C ARG A 271 1.65 18.47 -23.85
N GLY A 272 1.00 18.77 -22.72
CA GLY A 272 -0.34 18.30 -22.36
C GLY A 272 -0.37 17.36 -21.14
N PRO A 273 -1.55 16.83 -20.78
CA PRO A 273 -1.73 15.91 -19.66
C PRO A 273 -1.05 14.57 -19.94
N VAL A 274 -0.21 14.11 -19.02
CA VAL A 274 0.36 12.75 -19.00
C VAL A 274 -0.46 11.92 -18.02
N LEU A 275 -1.03 10.83 -18.51
CA LEU A 275 -1.71 9.82 -17.69
C LEU A 275 -0.66 8.77 -17.31
N HIS A 276 -0.43 8.62 -16.01
CA HIS A 276 0.34 7.50 -15.50
C HIS A 276 -0.60 6.29 -15.38
N MET A 277 -0.20 5.14 -15.90
CA MET A 277 -1.00 3.93 -15.81
C MET A 277 -0.62 3.17 -14.54
N PRO A 278 -1.55 2.43 -13.90
CA PRO A 278 -1.20 1.54 -12.80
C PRO A 278 -0.09 0.56 -13.21
N LEU A 279 0.86 0.34 -12.30
CA LEU A 279 2.03 -0.49 -12.55
C LEU A 279 1.63 -1.96 -12.86
N PRO A 280 2.37 -2.67 -13.73
CA PRO A 280 2.08 -4.07 -14.08
C PRO A 280 2.49 -5.08 -12.99
N TYR A 281 2.82 -4.60 -11.79
CA TYR A 281 3.25 -5.38 -10.62
C TYR A 281 2.76 -4.69 -9.34
N SER A 282 2.67 -5.43 -8.23
CA SER A 282 2.22 -4.87 -6.96
C SER A 282 3.39 -4.38 -6.11
N ILE A 283 3.33 -3.12 -5.66
CA ILE A 283 4.23 -2.59 -4.62
C ILE A 283 3.80 -3.16 -3.26
N VAL A 284 4.46 -4.25 -2.86
CA VAL A 284 4.23 -5.00 -1.62
C VAL A 284 5.46 -5.87 -1.33
N ILE A 285 5.73 -6.21 -0.07
CA ILE A 285 6.87 -7.04 0.32
C ILE A 285 6.89 -8.38 -0.45
N GLN A 286 7.75 -8.44 -1.46
CA GLN A 286 8.18 -9.59 -2.27
C GLN A 286 9.71 -9.48 -2.35
N HIS A 287 10.16 -8.36 -2.93
CA HIS A 287 11.31 -7.59 -2.46
C HIS A 287 10.77 -6.52 -1.49
N VAL A 288 11.58 -5.92 -0.60
CA VAL A 288 11.06 -4.93 0.37
C VAL A 288 11.07 -3.54 -0.26
N PRO A 289 9.93 -2.89 -0.57
CA PRO A 289 9.90 -1.51 -1.03
C PRO A 289 10.01 -0.55 0.15
N THR A 290 10.85 0.49 0.04
CA THR A 290 10.87 1.59 1.01
C THR A 290 9.88 2.69 0.62
N VAL A 291 9.39 3.44 1.59
CA VAL A 291 8.48 4.58 1.38
C VAL A 291 9.30 5.83 1.08
N THR A 292 9.33 6.23 -0.20
CA THR A 292 10.09 7.37 -0.71
C THR A 292 9.17 8.38 -1.41
N GLY A 293 8.62 9.34 -0.66
CA GLY A 293 7.92 10.51 -1.21
C GLY A 293 6.87 10.19 -2.28
N ASP A 294 6.94 10.92 -3.40
CA ASP A 294 6.22 10.63 -4.64
C ASP A 294 7.13 9.79 -5.56
N ASP A 295 6.64 8.62 -5.98
CA ASP A 295 7.33 7.70 -6.90
C ASP A 295 7.61 8.33 -8.29
N LEU A 296 6.89 9.39 -8.65
CA LEU A 296 7.08 10.11 -9.91
C LEU A 296 8.23 11.12 -9.88
N GLU A 297 8.55 11.65 -8.69
CA GLU A 297 9.66 12.59 -8.51
C GLU A 297 10.95 11.88 -8.08
N THR A 298 10.83 10.82 -7.27
CA THR A 298 11.98 10.05 -6.73
C THR A 298 11.85 8.55 -7.02
N PRO A 299 12.80 7.93 -7.76
CA PRO A 299 12.79 6.49 -8.00
C PRO A 299 12.81 5.67 -6.71
N ARG A 300 11.74 4.89 -6.49
CA ARG A 300 11.54 4.09 -5.28
C ARG A 300 12.66 3.08 -5.07
N GLN A 301 13.24 3.09 -3.88
CA GLN A 301 14.27 2.15 -3.48
C GLN A 301 13.68 0.84 -2.93
N TRP A 302 14.39 -0.26 -3.16
CA TRP A 302 14.00 -1.61 -2.73
C TRP A 302 15.18 -2.36 -2.13
N LEU A 303 14.93 -3.20 -1.12
CA LEU A 303 15.90 -4.20 -0.66
C LEU A 303 15.68 -5.53 -1.38
N CYS A 304 16.71 -5.95 -2.13
CA CYS A 304 16.81 -7.28 -2.71
C CYS A 304 17.65 -8.18 -1.81
N ALA A 305 16.99 -9.14 -1.14
CA ALA A 305 17.64 -10.20 -0.40
C ALA A 305 17.63 -11.51 -1.22
N THR A 306 18.80 -11.96 -1.68
CA THR A 306 18.94 -13.22 -2.45
C THR A 306 19.96 -14.15 -1.82
N ARG A 307 19.81 -15.47 -2.01
CA ARG A 307 20.82 -16.44 -1.56
C ARG A 307 22.02 -16.42 -2.51
N THR A 308 23.22 -16.37 -1.94
CA THR A 308 24.48 -16.55 -2.70
C THR A 308 24.55 -17.96 -3.31
N ARG A 309 24.25 -18.07 -4.61
CA ARG A 309 24.42 -19.34 -5.35
C ARG A 309 25.91 -19.68 -5.39
N LYS A 310 26.31 -20.84 -4.83
CA LYS A 310 27.64 -21.40 -5.12
C LYS A 310 27.64 -21.86 -6.58
N ASN A 311 28.46 -21.22 -7.41
CA ASN A 311 28.72 -21.70 -8.76
C ASN A 311 29.45 -23.05 -8.71
N HIS A 312 28.69 -24.15 -8.72
CA HIS A 312 29.23 -25.43 -9.19
C HIS A 312 29.44 -25.34 -10.70
N ARG A 313 30.56 -24.76 -11.11
CA ARG A 313 31.09 -24.97 -12.45
C ARG A 313 31.39 -26.45 -12.59
N HIS A 314 30.54 -27.19 -13.30
CA HIS A 314 30.96 -28.45 -13.88
C HIS A 314 32.18 -28.16 -14.78
N PRO A 315 33.30 -28.88 -14.64
CA PRO A 315 34.33 -28.85 -15.66
C PRO A 315 33.73 -29.50 -16.91
N GLN A 316 33.43 -28.68 -17.92
CA GLN A 316 33.22 -29.20 -19.27
C GLN A 316 34.55 -29.76 -19.76
N HIS A 317 34.51 -30.91 -20.42
CA HIS A 317 35.66 -31.54 -21.04
C HIS A 317 36.42 -30.53 -21.90
N LEU A 318 37.74 -30.46 -21.71
CA LEU A 318 38.65 -30.22 -22.82
C LEU A 318 39.09 -31.58 -23.39
N GLU A 319 39.52 -31.52 -24.65
CA GLU A 319 39.91 -32.64 -25.54
C GLU A 319 41.09 -33.47 -25.00
#